data_AF-A0A087T8M1-F1
#
_entry.id   AF-A0A087T8M1-F1
#
_cell.length_a   1.000
_cell.length_b   1.000
_cell.length_c   1.000
_cell.angle_alpha   90.00
_cell.angle_beta   90.00
_cell.angle_gamma   90.00
#
_symmetry.space_group_name_H-M   'P 1'
#
loop_
_entity.id
_entity.type
_entity.pdbx_description
1 polymer ?
#
loop_
_entity_poly.entity_id
_entity_poly.type
_entity_poly.pdbx_seq_one_letter_code
_entity_poly.pdbx_strand_id
1 'polypeptide(L)'
;MHDVVMKLANKFSTAPVMRKQEVDSQRPLAGLKLSVNPPDVSTIEQVTIEIKISGGTFVDVLWEFGDGRTKKEFLREVKKGGKYEKTYKYPQPGVYVIRVRASNPHANFSQVHVLRAQRPVLPIYGVTTNTPQILPSAIVFELTYPASELLPTNATAVFSFGDKKSWKWNIPKEGEGIHETFEHKYRKPGVYLVS
;
A
#
# COMPACT_ATOMS: atom_id res chain seq x y z
N MET A 1 22.01 -25.52 -19.09
CA MET A 1 22.53 -25.40 -20.47
C MET A 1 23.14 -26.74 -20.81
N HIS A 2 22.60 -27.42 -21.82
CA HIS A 2 23.05 -28.75 -22.22
C HIS A 2 23.47 -28.69 -23.68
N ASP A 3 24.61 -29.33 -23.97
CA ASP A 3 25.11 -29.47 -25.34
C ASP A 3 24.57 -30.77 -25.92
N VAL A 4 23.91 -30.69 -27.07
CA VAL A 4 23.71 -31.86 -27.92
C VAL A 4 24.95 -32.02 -28.78
N VAL A 5 25.57 -33.21 -28.69
CA VAL A 5 26.81 -33.51 -29.40
C VAL A 5 26.54 -34.59 -30.44
N MET A 6 26.64 -34.23 -31.71
CA MET A 6 26.60 -35.16 -32.83
C MET A 6 28.02 -35.60 -33.19
N LYS A 7 28.23 -36.91 -33.26
CA LYS A 7 29.49 -37.54 -33.69
C LYS A 7 29.24 -38.34 -34.95
N LEU A 8 29.93 -38.00 -36.04
CA LEU A 8 29.82 -38.70 -37.32
C LEU A 8 31.18 -39.31 -37.71
N ALA A 9 31.20 -40.60 -38.00
CA ALA A 9 32.38 -41.30 -38.51
C ALA A 9 31.96 -42.49 -39.39
N ASN A 10 32.78 -42.85 -40.36
CA ASN A 10 32.66 -44.07 -41.14
C ASN A 10 34.01 -44.80 -41.20
N LYS A 11 34.07 -45.97 -41.86
CA LYS A 11 35.30 -46.76 -42.03
C LYS A 11 36.44 -46.04 -42.76
N PHE A 12 36.15 -44.89 -43.38
CA PHE A 12 37.11 -44.05 -44.11
C PHE A 12 37.49 -42.78 -43.32
N SER A 13 36.95 -42.59 -42.11
CA SER A 13 37.24 -41.44 -41.27
C SER A 13 38.47 -41.71 -40.40
N THR A 14 39.48 -40.85 -40.47
CA THR A 14 40.67 -40.91 -39.59
C THR A 14 40.37 -40.38 -38.18
N ALA A 15 39.39 -39.47 -38.06
CA ALA A 15 38.83 -39.03 -36.80
C ALA A 15 37.32 -38.70 -36.95
N PRO A 16 36.51 -38.82 -35.90
CA PRO A 16 35.09 -38.46 -35.93
C PRO A 16 34.88 -36.95 -36.07
N VAL A 17 33.96 -36.55 -36.95
CA VAL A 17 33.50 -35.15 -37.04
C VAL A 17 32.53 -34.89 -35.90
N MET A 18 32.83 -33.86 -35.10
CA MET A 18 32.00 -33.44 -33.99
C MET A 18 31.24 -32.15 -34.35
N ARG A 19 29.96 -32.11 -34.01
CA ARG A 19 29.14 -30.89 -34.00
C ARG A 19 28.48 -30.75 -32.64
N LYS A 20 28.51 -29.54 -32.10
CA LYS A 20 27.82 -29.18 -30.87
C LYS A 20 26.72 -28.19 -31.19
N GLN A 21 25.57 -28.38 -30.54
CA GLN A 21 24.46 -27.43 -30.58
C GLN A 21 23.98 -27.20 -29.16
N GLU A 22 23.86 -25.93 -28.77
CA GLU A 22 23.23 -25.56 -27.51
C GLU A 22 21.72 -25.73 -27.63
N VAL A 23 21.13 -26.36 -26.61
CA VAL A 23 19.68 -26.51 -26.48
C VAL A 23 19.25 -25.92 -25.15
N ASP A 24 18.28 -25.01 -25.21
CA ASP A 24 17.60 -24.47 -24.04
C ASP A 24 16.18 -25.02 -23.95
N SER A 25 15.82 -25.53 -22.77
CA SER A 25 14.51 -26.10 -22.49
C SER A 25 13.90 -25.34 -21.32
N GLN A 26 12.90 -24.52 -21.64
CA GLN A 26 12.27 -23.61 -20.69
C GLN A 26 10.88 -24.09 -20.29
N ARG A 27 10.46 -23.72 -19.07
CA ARG A 27 9.09 -23.91 -18.61
C ARG A 27 8.31 -22.60 -18.71
N PRO A 28 7.09 -22.62 -19.26
CA PRO A 28 6.22 -21.45 -19.25
C PRO A 28 5.73 -21.14 -17.82
N LEU A 29 5.30 -19.91 -17.61
CA LEU A 29 4.52 -19.55 -16.42
C LEU A 29 3.10 -20.11 -16.57
N ALA A 30 2.54 -20.64 -15.49
CA ALA A 30 1.14 -21.10 -15.45
C ALA A 30 0.19 -20.09 -14.78
N GLY A 31 0.71 -19.09 -14.07
CA GLY A 31 -0.12 -18.06 -13.45
C GLY A 31 0.61 -17.18 -12.45
N LEU A 32 -0.06 -16.07 -12.11
CA LEU A 32 0.38 -15.06 -11.15
C LEU A 32 -0.80 -14.69 -10.25
N LYS A 33 -0.59 -14.71 -8.94
CA LYS A 33 -1.51 -14.13 -7.94
C LYS A 33 -0.80 -13.02 -7.18
N LEU A 34 -1.55 -11.97 -6.84
CA LEU A 34 -1.08 -10.82 -6.08
C LEU A 34 -1.88 -10.72 -4.77
N SER A 35 -1.18 -10.44 -3.68
CA SER A 35 -1.75 -10.15 -2.36
C SER A 35 -1.06 -8.93 -1.79
N VAL A 36 -1.81 -8.00 -1.22
CA VAL A 36 -1.30 -6.78 -0.61
C VAL A 36 -1.80 -6.70 0.83
N ASN A 37 -0.90 -6.56 1.79
CA ASN A 37 -1.24 -6.54 3.22
C ASN A 37 -0.48 -5.44 3.97
N PRO A 38 -1.17 -4.51 4.66
CA PRO A 38 -2.63 -4.32 4.64
C PRO A 38 -3.16 -3.85 3.26
N PRO A 39 -4.46 -4.01 2.96
CA PRO A 39 -5.02 -3.63 1.66
C PRO A 39 -5.02 -2.11 1.41
N ASP A 40 -5.17 -1.33 2.48
CA ASP A 40 -5.00 0.12 2.58
C ASP A 40 -3.96 0.39 3.69
N VAL A 41 -3.24 1.52 3.65
CA VAL A 41 -2.09 1.75 4.55
C VAL A 41 -2.03 3.19 5.07
N SER A 42 -1.43 3.37 6.24
CA SER A 42 -1.06 4.70 6.71
C SER A 42 0.19 5.21 5.99
N THR A 43 0.31 6.53 5.77
CA THR A 43 1.51 7.13 5.17
C THR A 43 2.77 6.98 6.03
N ILE A 44 2.63 6.61 7.31
CA ILE A 44 3.76 6.35 8.20
C ILE A 44 4.17 4.87 8.27
N GLU A 45 3.33 3.96 7.80
CA GLU A 45 3.53 2.51 7.83
C GLU A 45 4.06 1.94 6.51
N GLN A 46 4.35 0.64 6.48
CA GLN A 46 4.75 -0.09 5.28
C GLN A 46 3.68 -1.12 4.90
N VAL A 47 3.55 -1.37 3.61
CA VAL A 47 2.75 -2.45 3.06
C VAL A 47 3.65 -3.57 2.55
N THR A 48 3.19 -4.81 2.66
CA THR A 48 3.81 -5.98 2.04
C THR A 48 3.03 -6.37 0.79
N ILE A 49 3.72 -6.41 -0.34
CA ILE A 49 3.17 -6.80 -1.64
C ILE A 49 3.77 -8.17 -1.97
N GLU A 50 2.97 -9.23 -1.86
CA GLU A 50 3.35 -10.62 -2.13
C GLU A 50 2.79 -11.05 -3.50
N ILE A 51 3.60 -11.72 -4.31
CA ILE A 51 3.14 -12.46 -5.47
C ILE A 51 3.39 -13.96 -5.30
N LYS A 52 2.49 -14.76 -5.89
CA LYS A 52 2.68 -16.20 -6.06
C LYS A 52 2.74 -16.51 -7.56
N ILE A 53 3.88 -17.01 -7.99
CA ILE A 53 4.10 -17.39 -9.39
C ILE A 53 4.01 -18.92 -9.49
N SER A 54 3.24 -19.41 -10.47
CA SER A 54 3.03 -20.83 -10.69
C SER A 54 3.97 -21.34 -11.77
N GLY A 55 5.17 -21.75 -11.39
CA GLY A 55 6.17 -22.31 -12.31
C GLY A 55 6.75 -21.27 -13.28
N GLY A 56 7.73 -21.72 -14.06
CA GLY A 56 8.43 -20.90 -15.04
C GLY A 56 9.95 -20.94 -14.86
N THR A 57 10.66 -20.74 -15.96
CA THR A 57 12.11 -20.49 -15.96
C THR A 57 12.39 -19.15 -16.64
N PHE A 58 13.47 -18.49 -16.22
CA PHE A 58 13.93 -17.20 -16.73
C PHE A 58 12.80 -16.15 -16.75
N VAL A 59 12.18 -15.97 -15.59
CA VAL A 59 11.04 -15.07 -15.41
C VAL A 59 11.52 -13.67 -15.03
N ASP A 60 11.17 -12.68 -15.83
CA ASP A 60 11.26 -11.27 -15.48
C ASP A 60 10.02 -10.85 -14.71
N VAL A 61 10.22 -10.27 -13.53
CA VAL A 61 9.18 -9.68 -12.68
C VAL A 61 9.37 -8.17 -12.63
N LEU A 62 8.34 -7.43 -13.04
CA LEU A 62 8.27 -5.98 -12.94
C LEU A 62 7.22 -5.59 -11.89
N TRP A 63 7.67 -4.89 -10.86
CA TRP A 63 6.85 -4.29 -9.82
C TRP A 63 6.66 -2.81 -10.14
N GLU A 64 5.42 -2.37 -10.28
CA GLU A 64 5.02 -0.98 -10.48
C GLU A 64 4.18 -0.56 -9.26
N PHE A 65 4.67 0.38 -8.45
CA PHE A 65 4.03 0.75 -7.18
C PHE A 65 2.91 1.78 -7.35
N GLY A 66 2.69 2.30 -8.56
CA GLY A 66 1.63 3.27 -8.85
C GLY A 66 1.98 4.73 -8.53
N ASP A 67 3.16 4.99 -7.98
CA ASP A 67 3.72 6.33 -7.71
C ASP A 67 4.83 6.73 -8.72
N GLY A 68 4.91 6.00 -9.84
CA GLY A 68 5.96 6.13 -10.85
C GLY A 68 7.23 5.34 -10.54
N ARG A 69 7.40 4.80 -9.33
CA ARG A 69 8.55 3.95 -9.00
C ARG A 69 8.31 2.51 -9.45
N THR A 70 9.39 1.86 -9.88
CA THR A 70 9.37 0.47 -10.31
C THR A 70 10.56 -0.31 -9.76
N LYS A 71 10.42 -1.64 -9.71
CA LYS A 71 11.50 -2.56 -9.39
C LYS A 71 11.47 -3.75 -10.34
N LYS A 72 12.63 -4.18 -10.81
CA LYS A 72 12.77 -5.37 -11.65
C LYS A 72 13.48 -6.48 -10.90
N GLU A 73 13.09 -7.71 -11.14
CA GLU A 73 13.68 -8.90 -10.55
C GLU A 73 13.69 -10.03 -11.57
N PHE A 74 14.81 -10.75 -11.65
CA PHE A 74 14.95 -11.88 -12.56
C PHE A 74 15.03 -13.18 -11.78
N LEU A 75 14.14 -14.10 -12.09
CA LEU A 75 14.02 -15.40 -11.44
C LEU A 75 14.42 -16.49 -12.43
N ARG A 76 15.60 -17.09 -12.22
CA ARG A 76 16.09 -18.19 -13.07
C ARG A 76 15.12 -19.36 -13.11
N GLU A 77 14.53 -19.69 -11.96
CA GLU A 77 13.56 -20.77 -11.83
C GLU A 77 12.57 -20.44 -10.72
N VAL A 78 11.28 -20.67 -11.00
CA VAL A 78 10.20 -20.52 -10.03
C VAL A 78 9.77 -21.90 -9.55
N LYS A 79 9.98 -22.18 -8.26
CA LYS A 79 9.44 -23.38 -7.62
C LYS A 79 7.90 -23.34 -7.67
N LYS A 80 7.24 -24.50 -7.72
CA LYS A 80 5.78 -24.58 -7.74
C LYS A 80 5.20 -23.86 -6.51
N GLY A 81 4.45 -22.78 -6.74
CA GLY A 81 3.89 -21.94 -5.67
C GLY A 81 4.90 -20.99 -5.01
N GLY A 82 6.00 -20.66 -5.70
CA GLY A 82 7.02 -19.73 -5.23
C GLY A 82 6.42 -18.38 -4.85
N LYS A 83 6.77 -17.91 -3.65
CA LYS A 83 6.33 -16.63 -3.09
C LYS A 83 7.47 -15.62 -3.18
N TYR A 84 7.15 -14.41 -3.59
CA TYR A 84 8.09 -13.30 -3.67
C TYR A 84 7.41 -12.06 -3.12
N GLU A 85 8.13 -11.27 -2.33
CA GLU A 85 7.54 -10.11 -1.68
C GLU A 85 8.43 -8.87 -1.76
N LYS A 86 7.79 -7.71 -1.63
CA LYS A 86 8.42 -6.41 -1.46
C LYS A 86 7.67 -5.63 -0.38
N THR A 87 8.41 -5.03 0.53
CA THR A 87 7.88 -4.00 1.43
C THR A 87 8.00 -2.63 0.78
N TYR A 88 6.98 -1.78 0.95
CA TYR A 88 6.95 -0.45 0.37
C TYR A 88 6.24 0.56 1.28
N LYS A 89 6.68 1.82 1.26
CA LYS A 89 6.08 2.93 2.02
C LYS A 89 5.58 4.01 1.06
N TYR A 90 4.31 4.39 1.19
CA TYR A 90 3.71 5.49 0.44
C TYR A 90 3.78 6.77 1.28
N PRO A 91 4.66 7.73 0.93
CA PRO A 91 4.91 8.90 1.76
C PRO A 91 3.79 9.94 1.70
N GLN A 92 2.99 9.93 0.64
CA GLN A 92 1.90 10.88 0.41
C GLN A 92 0.57 10.14 0.46
N PRO A 93 -0.51 10.77 0.95
CA PRO A 93 -1.83 10.19 0.84
C PRO A 93 -2.28 10.20 -0.61
N GLY A 94 -3.03 9.19 -1.00
CA GLY A 94 -3.47 9.04 -2.37
C GLY A 94 -4.04 7.66 -2.65
N VAL A 95 -4.51 7.50 -3.88
CA VAL A 95 -4.94 6.19 -4.41
C VAL A 95 -3.86 5.72 -5.38
N TYR A 96 -3.27 4.58 -5.05
CA TYR A 96 -2.18 3.97 -5.80
C TYR A 96 -2.66 2.70 -6.48
N VAL A 97 -2.25 2.52 -7.74
CA VAL A 97 -2.55 1.31 -8.53
C VAL A 97 -1.26 0.50 -8.65
N ILE A 98 -1.12 -0.49 -7.77
CA ILE A 98 0.00 -1.42 -7.80
C ILE A 98 -0.22 -2.38 -8.96
N ARG A 99 0.76 -2.51 -9.86
CA ARG A 99 0.74 -3.49 -10.94
C ARG A 99 1.99 -4.35 -10.85
N VAL A 100 1.83 -5.66 -10.88
CA VAL A 100 2.95 -6.59 -10.99
C VAL A 100 2.81 -7.40 -12.26
N ARG A 101 3.90 -7.50 -13.04
CA ARG A 101 3.97 -8.31 -14.25
C ARG A 101 5.03 -9.37 -14.07
N ALA A 102 4.73 -10.59 -14.52
CA ALA A 102 5.69 -11.69 -14.57
C ALA A 102 5.65 -12.28 -15.98
N SER A 103 6.80 -12.35 -16.64
CA SER A 103 6.89 -12.79 -18.03
C SER A 103 8.15 -13.58 -18.31
N ASN A 104 8.06 -14.49 -19.27
CA ASN A 104 9.19 -15.08 -19.97
C ASN A 104 8.84 -15.17 -21.47
N PRO A 105 9.71 -15.71 -22.34
CA PRO A 105 9.42 -15.81 -23.78
C PRO A 105 8.14 -16.59 -24.15
N HIS A 106 7.57 -17.36 -23.21
CA HIS A 106 6.45 -18.26 -23.47
C HIS A 106 5.13 -17.82 -22.83
N ALA A 107 5.16 -16.94 -21.83
CA ALA A 107 3.95 -16.46 -21.16
C ALA A 107 4.17 -15.10 -20.48
N ASN A 108 3.08 -14.34 -20.31
CA ASN A 108 3.07 -13.08 -19.59
C ASN A 108 1.78 -12.97 -18.76
N PHE A 109 1.91 -12.63 -17.48
CA PHE A 109 0.80 -12.37 -16.58
C PHE A 109 0.95 -11.00 -15.93
N SER A 110 -0.18 -10.33 -15.70
CA SER A 110 -0.24 -9.09 -14.95
C SER A 110 -1.37 -9.14 -13.93
N GLN A 111 -1.10 -8.63 -12.73
CA GLN A 111 -2.07 -8.45 -11.65
C GLN A 111 -2.04 -7.03 -11.13
N VAL A 112 -3.18 -6.56 -10.63
CA VAL A 112 -3.36 -5.18 -10.15
C VAL A 112 -4.04 -5.18 -8.78
N HIS A 113 -3.63 -4.28 -7.90
CA HIS A 113 -4.29 -3.98 -6.63
C HIS A 113 -4.40 -2.47 -6.44
N VAL A 114 -5.57 -2.01 -5.99
CA VAL A 114 -5.79 -0.60 -5.65
C VAL A 114 -5.61 -0.42 -4.15
N LEU A 115 -4.68 0.43 -3.76
CA LEU A 115 -4.36 0.73 -2.36
C LEU A 115 -4.60 2.21 -2.08
N ARG A 116 -5.25 2.52 -0.97
CA ARG A 116 -5.41 3.88 -0.46
C ARG A 116 -4.40 4.12 0.65
N ALA A 117 -3.55 5.13 0.46
CA ALA A 117 -2.70 5.65 1.52
C ALA A 117 -3.37 6.86 2.17
N GLN A 118 -3.45 6.89 3.49
CA GLN A 118 -4.05 8.00 4.24
C GLN A 118 -3.12 8.48 5.35
N ARG A 119 -3.12 9.79 5.61
CA ARG A 119 -2.46 10.32 6.82
C ARG A 119 -3.30 9.94 8.04
N PRO A 120 -2.70 9.32 9.07
CA PRO A 120 -3.43 8.82 10.23
C PRO A 120 -3.93 9.96 11.13
N VAL A 121 -4.92 9.66 11.96
CA VAL A 121 -5.30 10.54 13.08
C VAL A 121 -4.32 10.30 14.23
N LEU A 122 -3.60 11.34 14.64
CA LEU A 122 -2.63 11.30 15.74
C LEU A 122 -3.26 11.86 17.04
N PRO A 123 -2.86 11.38 18.24
CA PRO A 123 -3.37 11.85 19.53
C PRO A 123 -2.74 13.20 19.95
N ILE A 124 -2.72 14.16 19.04
CA ILE A 124 -2.06 15.47 19.21
C ILE A 124 -3.05 16.64 19.11
N TYR A 125 -4.34 16.35 18.95
CA TYR A 125 -5.39 17.36 18.95
C TYR A 125 -5.69 17.82 20.38
N GLY A 126 -6.02 19.11 20.53
CA GLY A 126 -6.41 19.70 21.80
C GLY A 126 -7.88 20.12 21.78
N VAL A 127 -8.56 19.99 22.91
CA VAL A 127 -9.91 20.56 23.11
C VAL A 127 -9.87 21.44 24.35
N THR A 128 -10.18 22.72 24.18
CA THR A 128 -10.32 23.68 25.27
C THR A 128 -11.75 24.21 25.31
N THR A 129 -12.15 24.71 26.48
CA THR A 129 -13.47 25.34 26.66
C THR A 129 -13.37 26.56 27.54
N ASN A 130 -14.37 27.44 27.48
CA ASN A 130 -14.49 28.61 28.34
C ASN A 130 -15.16 28.32 29.70
N THR A 131 -15.18 27.07 30.17
CA THR A 131 -15.85 26.70 31.44
C THR A 131 -15.11 27.22 32.68
N PRO A 132 -15.80 27.49 33.81
CA PRO A 132 -17.26 27.38 34.01
C PRO A 132 -18.04 28.58 33.44
N GLN A 133 -19.33 28.38 33.10
CA GLN A 133 -20.23 29.43 32.62
C GLN A 133 -21.56 29.39 33.38
N ILE A 134 -22.17 30.56 33.58
CA ILE A 134 -23.49 30.71 34.21
C ILE A 134 -24.58 30.55 33.14
N LEU A 135 -25.66 29.83 33.44
CA LEU A 135 -26.79 29.71 32.51
C LEU A 135 -27.46 31.08 32.27
N PRO A 136 -27.86 31.42 31.03
CA PRO A 136 -27.93 30.57 29.82
C PRO A 136 -26.74 30.75 28.85
N SER A 137 -25.56 31.18 29.34
CA SER A 137 -24.37 31.37 28.50
C SER A 137 -23.97 30.07 27.79
N ALA A 138 -23.46 30.22 26.56
CA ALA A 138 -22.94 29.10 25.80
C ALA A 138 -21.55 28.69 26.29
N ILE A 139 -21.28 27.39 26.24
CA ILE A 139 -19.91 26.88 26.29
C ILE A 139 -19.34 26.98 24.89
N VAL A 140 -18.22 27.68 24.76
CA VAL A 140 -17.41 27.74 23.54
C VAL A 140 -16.40 26.62 23.62
N PHE A 141 -16.36 25.77 22.60
CA PHE A 141 -15.38 24.71 22.42
C PHE A 141 -14.41 25.13 21.33
N GLU A 142 -13.13 24.94 21.59
CA GLU A 142 -12.07 25.19 20.63
C GLU A 142 -11.29 23.89 20.43
N LEU A 143 -11.36 23.35 19.21
CA LEU A 143 -10.59 22.21 18.76
C LEU A 143 -9.35 22.73 18.03
N THR A 144 -8.17 22.26 18.42
CA THR A 144 -6.89 22.67 17.83
C THR A 144 -6.13 21.47 17.30
N TYR A 145 -5.47 21.65 16.15
CA TYR A 145 -4.49 20.72 15.61
C TYR A 145 -3.14 21.43 15.46
N PRO A 146 -2.01 20.84 15.87
CA PRO A 146 -0.70 21.50 15.84
C PRO A 146 -0.29 21.97 14.43
N ALA A 147 0.30 23.15 14.33
CA ALA A 147 0.72 23.73 13.06
C ALA A 147 1.87 22.98 12.38
N SER A 148 2.73 22.33 13.16
CA SER A 148 3.87 21.57 12.65
C SER A 148 3.49 20.24 11.99
N GLU A 149 2.23 19.84 12.05
CA GLU A 149 1.79 18.50 11.66
C GLU A 149 0.79 18.53 10.51
N LEU A 150 0.94 17.59 9.59
CA LEU A 150 0.02 17.46 8.47
C LEU A 150 -1.33 16.90 8.95
N LEU A 151 -2.42 17.42 8.39
CA LEU A 151 -3.77 17.00 8.75
C LEU A 151 -4.07 15.55 8.36
N PRO A 152 -4.86 14.80 9.15
CA PRO A 152 -5.31 13.48 8.76
C PRO A 152 -6.16 13.54 7.48
N THR A 153 -6.08 12.50 6.65
CA THR A 153 -6.83 12.48 5.37
C THR A 153 -8.22 11.88 5.58
N ASN A 154 -9.27 12.54 5.06
CA ASN A 154 -10.65 12.05 5.10
C ASN A 154 -11.15 11.75 6.53
N ALA A 155 -10.76 12.60 7.49
CA ALA A 155 -11.11 12.44 8.90
C ALA A 155 -12.33 13.28 9.29
N THR A 156 -13.01 12.84 10.34
CA THR A 156 -14.17 13.53 10.91
C THR A 156 -14.06 13.51 12.43
N ALA A 157 -14.27 14.67 13.06
CA ALA A 157 -14.46 14.79 14.49
C ALA A 157 -15.97 14.74 14.82
N VAL A 158 -16.34 14.01 15.87
CA VAL A 158 -17.71 13.96 16.40
C VAL A 158 -17.63 14.24 17.89
N PHE A 159 -18.31 15.29 18.34
CA PHE A 159 -18.39 15.69 19.74
C PHE A 159 -19.75 15.29 20.30
N SER A 160 -19.76 14.64 21.45
CA SER A 160 -20.96 14.31 22.22
C SER A 160 -21.00 15.17 23.49
N PHE A 161 -22.04 15.98 23.66
CA PHE A 161 -22.12 16.97 24.74
C PHE A 161 -22.63 16.43 26.08
N GLY A 162 -22.86 15.13 26.19
CA GLY A 162 -23.44 14.52 27.40
C GLY A 162 -24.93 14.85 27.66
N ASP A 163 -25.57 15.66 26.79
CA ASP A 163 -27.01 16.00 26.86
C ASP A 163 -27.83 15.42 25.69
N LYS A 164 -27.32 14.32 25.09
CA LYS A 164 -27.85 13.64 23.89
C LYS A 164 -27.76 14.44 22.58
N LYS A 165 -27.08 15.58 22.59
CA LYS A 165 -26.73 16.29 21.36
C LYS A 165 -25.29 16.01 20.98
N SER A 166 -25.04 16.15 19.69
CA SER A 166 -23.73 15.98 19.11
C SER A 166 -23.47 17.03 18.03
N TRP A 167 -22.21 17.26 17.77
CA TRP A 167 -21.74 18.07 16.65
C TRP A 167 -20.72 17.28 15.84
N LYS A 168 -20.71 17.47 14.52
CA LYS A 168 -19.85 16.73 13.59
C LYS A 168 -19.11 17.73 12.71
N TRP A 169 -17.82 17.51 12.54
CA TRP A 169 -16.97 18.32 11.69
C TRP A 169 -16.08 17.47 10.79
N ASN A 170 -16.09 17.81 9.51
CA ASN A 170 -15.19 17.21 8.55
C ASN A 170 -13.88 17.97 8.59
N ILE A 171 -12.81 17.28 8.99
CA ILE A 171 -11.49 17.91 9.09
C ILE A 171 -11.04 18.32 7.68
N PRO A 172 -10.58 19.57 7.48
CA PRO A 172 -10.03 20.01 6.20
C PRO A 172 -8.95 19.07 5.67
N LYS A 173 -8.87 18.92 4.34
CA LYS A 173 -7.89 18.04 3.69
C LYS A 173 -6.46 18.60 3.75
N GLU A 174 -6.36 19.93 3.82
CA GLU A 174 -5.12 20.72 3.77
C GLU A 174 -5.26 21.91 4.72
N GLY A 175 -4.14 22.38 5.25
CA GLY A 175 -4.05 23.47 6.22
C GLY A 175 -2.97 23.20 7.26
N GLU A 176 -2.44 24.27 7.84
CA GLU A 176 -1.51 24.24 8.97
C GLU A 176 -2.18 24.91 10.16
N GLY A 177 -2.12 24.29 11.33
CA GLY A 177 -2.56 24.93 12.57
C GLY A 177 -4.06 25.18 12.61
N ILE A 178 -4.85 24.26 12.06
CA ILE A 178 -6.30 24.43 12.01
C ILE A 178 -6.85 24.48 13.44
N HIS A 179 -7.74 25.44 13.64
CA HIS A 179 -8.58 25.50 14.81
C HIS A 179 -10.03 25.63 14.34
N GLU A 180 -10.94 25.04 15.11
CA GLU A 180 -12.36 25.11 14.84
C GLU A 180 -13.07 25.42 16.14
N THR A 181 -14.00 26.37 16.09
CA THR A 181 -14.73 26.83 17.26
C THR A 181 -16.22 26.59 17.06
N PHE A 182 -16.88 26.05 18.07
CA PHE A 182 -18.32 25.88 18.05
C PHE A 182 -18.91 26.07 19.45
N GLU A 183 -20.21 26.39 19.49
CA GLU A 183 -20.91 26.72 20.73
C GLU A 183 -22.01 25.71 21.04
N HIS A 184 -22.18 25.41 22.33
CA HIS A 184 -23.31 24.62 22.82
C HIS A 184 -23.90 25.20 24.11
N LYS A 185 -25.24 25.20 24.19
CA LYS A 185 -26.00 25.72 25.34
C LYS A 185 -26.66 24.60 26.11
N TYR A 186 -26.30 24.49 27.39
CA TYR A 186 -26.96 23.59 28.34
C TYR A 186 -28.22 24.23 28.91
N ARG A 187 -29.25 23.41 29.14
CA ARG A 187 -30.54 23.88 29.69
C ARG A 187 -30.65 23.72 31.21
N LYS A 188 -29.79 22.91 31.81
CA LYS A 188 -29.82 22.57 33.24
C LYS A 188 -28.41 22.68 33.83
N PRO A 189 -28.26 23.13 35.08
CA PRO A 189 -26.97 23.13 35.74
C PRO A 189 -26.49 21.69 35.95
N GLY A 190 -25.17 21.48 35.89
CA GLY A 190 -24.56 20.17 36.09
C GLY A 190 -23.15 20.07 35.52
N VAL A 191 -22.50 18.95 35.80
CA VAL A 191 -21.22 18.56 35.19
C VAL A 191 -21.54 17.59 34.05
N TYR A 192 -21.15 17.95 32.83
CA TYR A 192 -21.39 17.15 31.63
C TYR A 192 -20.08 16.55 31.15
N LEU A 193 -20.10 15.25 30.83
CA LEU A 193 -18.97 14.59 30.18
C LEU A 193 -19.05 14.85 28.68
N VAL A 194 -18.01 15.49 28.15
CA VAL A 194 -17.86 15.73 26.70
C VAL A 194 -16.82 14.75 26.16
N SER A 195 -17.15 14.08 25.06
CA SER A 195 -16.29 13.07 24.40
C SER A 195 -16.36 13.16 22.89
#